data_AF-A0A6N3UKI0-F1
#
_entry.id   AF-A0A6N3UKI0-F1
#
_cell.length_a   1.000
_cell.length_b   1.000
_cell.length_c   1.000
_cell.angle_alpha   90.00
_cell.angle_beta   90.00
_cell.angle_gamma   90.00
#
_symmetry.space_group_name_H-M   'P 1'
#
loop_
_entity.id
_entity.type
_entity.pdbx_description
1 polymer ?
#
loop_
_entity_poly.entity_id
_entity_poly.type
_entity_poly.pdbx_seq_one_letter_code
_entity_poly.pdbx_strand_id
1 'polypeptide(L)'
;MRQPEHIDDRMAKPGLILRRVDEPDKRSYRLWLTEAGREAAQQAMAEWAPLNIKLTQMFTDSELAVVSRWLRTVNERYKSS
;
A
#
# COMPACT_ATOMS: atom_id res chain seq x y z
N MET A 1 23.51 -18.35 -0.34
CA MET A 1 22.72 -17.17 -0.79
C MET A 1 21.50 -17.08 0.11
N ARG A 2 21.37 -16.03 0.94
CA ARG A 2 20.22 -15.86 1.84
C ARG A 2 19.05 -15.35 0.98
N GLN A 3 17.92 -16.06 0.95
CA GLN A 3 16.75 -15.57 0.22
C GLN A 3 16.33 -14.21 0.79
N PRO A 4 15.93 -13.23 -0.04
CA PRO A 4 15.43 -11.96 0.45
C PRO A 4 14.19 -12.22 1.32
N GLU A 5 14.17 -11.61 2.49
CA GLU A 5 13.03 -11.68 3.40
C GLU A 5 11.76 -11.14 2.73
N HIS A 6 10.67 -11.90 2.82
CA HIS A 6 9.40 -11.54 2.22
C HIS A 6 8.81 -10.31 2.94
N ILE A 7 8.04 -9.48 2.24
CA ILE A 7 7.61 -8.18 2.76
C ILE A 7 6.76 -8.30 4.03
N ASP A 8 5.95 -9.35 4.11
CA ASP A 8 5.21 -9.66 5.32
C ASP A 8 6.15 -9.98 6.49
N ASP A 9 7.27 -10.67 6.29
CA ASP A 9 8.24 -11.00 7.35
C ASP A 9 8.91 -9.75 7.87
N ARG A 10 9.24 -8.84 6.96
CA ARG A 10 9.82 -7.53 7.27
C ARG A 10 8.87 -6.68 8.10
N MET A 11 7.56 -6.82 7.90
CA MET A 11 6.54 -6.08 8.64
C MET A 11 6.12 -6.80 9.94
N ALA A 12 6.15 -8.12 9.97
CA ALA A 12 5.77 -8.91 11.14
C ALA A 12 6.84 -8.89 12.24
N LYS A 13 8.13 -8.99 11.88
CA LYS A 13 9.26 -8.93 12.83
C LYS A 13 9.22 -7.71 13.76
N PRO A 14 9.00 -6.47 13.28
CA PRO A 14 8.83 -5.29 14.14
C PRO A 14 7.43 -5.14 14.75
N GLY A 15 6.52 -6.10 14.53
CA GLY A 15 5.17 -6.07 15.09
C GLY A 15 4.21 -5.09 14.40
N LEU A 16 4.46 -4.70 13.15
CA LEU A 16 3.57 -3.82 12.39
C LEU A 16 2.35 -4.55 11.84
N ILE A 17 2.47 -5.86 11.59
CA ILE A 17 1.37 -6.71 11.15
C ILE A 17 1.22 -7.96 12.01
N LEU A 18 0.00 -8.46 12.08
CA LEU A 18 -0.34 -9.79 12.58
C LEU A 18 -0.76 -10.69 11.43
N ARG A 19 -0.34 -11.96 11.50
CA ARG A 19 -0.81 -13.03 10.61
C ARG A 19 -1.72 -13.96 11.39
N ARG A 20 -2.86 -14.30 10.82
CA ARG A 20 -3.72 -15.37 11.33
C ARG A 20 -4.16 -16.22 10.16
N VAL A 21 -4.22 -17.52 10.40
CA VAL A 21 -4.78 -18.48 9.45
C VAL A 21 -6.22 -18.08 9.18
N ASP A 22 -6.61 -18.06 7.91
CA ASP A 22 -8.00 -17.79 7.53
C ASP A 22 -8.85 -19.02 7.90
N GLU A 23 -9.86 -18.83 8.76
CA GLU A 23 -10.73 -19.94 9.18
C GLU A 23 -11.44 -20.66 8.01
N PRO A 24 -11.87 -19.96 6.94
CA PRO A 24 -12.47 -20.59 5.77
C PRO A 24 -11.47 -21.37 4.90
N ASP A 25 -10.20 -20.98 4.89
CA ASP A 25 -9.14 -21.64 4.13
C ASP A 25 -7.82 -21.66 4.91
N LYS A 26 -7.49 -22.82 5.48
CA LYS A 26 -6.28 -23.00 6.29
C LYS A 26 -4.97 -22.88 5.50
N ARG A 27 -5.03 -22.75 4.17
CA ARG A 27 -3.88 -22.49 3.29
C ARG A 27 -3.61 -20.99 3.11
N SER A 28 -4.56 -20.16 3.51
CA SER A 28 -4.50 -18.71 3.37
C SER A 28 -4.20 -18.05 4.72
N TYR A 29 -3.43 -16.97 4.68
CA TYR A 29 -3.16 -16.11 5.82
C TYR A 29 -3.75 -14.74 5.57
N ARG A 30 -4.52 -14.24 6.53
CA ARG A 30 -4.97 -12.86 6.54
C ARG A 30 -3.98 -12.01 7.32
N LEU A 31 -3.75 -10.80 6.82
CA LEU A 31 -2.85 -9.82 7.43
C LEU A 31 -3.67 -8.67 8.02
N TRP A 32 -3.32 -8.26 9.23
CA TRP A 32 -3.90 -7.10 9.90
C TRP A 32 -2.80 -6.16 10.35
N LEU A 33 -2.99 -4.85 10.19
CA LEU A 33 -2.13 -3.87 10.86
C LEU A 33 -2.39 -3.94 12.38
N THR A 34 -1.31 -3.93 13.16
CA THR A 34 -1.39 -3.62 14.59
C THR A 34 -1.66 -2.13 14.79
N GLU A 35 -1.79 -1.68 16.05
CA GLU A 35 -1.83 -0.25 16.33
C GLU A 35 -0.54 0.43 15.87
N ALA A 36 0.62 -0.10 16.28
CA ALA A 36 1.93 0.38 15.82
C ALA A 36 2.05 0.37 14.27
N GLY A 37 1.45 -0.64 13.61
CA GLY A 37 1.38 -0.69 12.15
C GLY A 37 0.55 0.42 11.53
N ARG A 38 -0.58 0.78 12.15
CA ARG A 38 -1.41 1.91 11.71
C ARG A 38 -0.70 3.24 11.92
N GLU A 39 -0.10 3.45 13.09
CA GLU A 39 0.68 4.66 13.39
C GLU A 39 1.84 4.82 12.41
N ALA A 40 2.60 3.75 12.15
CA ALA A 40 3.69 3.77 11.18
C ALA A 40 3.20 4.07 9.75
N ALA A 41 2.05 3.53 9.35
CA ALA A 41 1.45 3.82 8.05
C ALA A 41 1.03 5.29 7.94
N GLN A 42 0.40 5.85 8.98
CA GLN A 42 0.03 7.27 9.03
C GLN A 42 1.25 8.17 8.98
N GLN A 43 2.29 7.86 9.75
CA GLN A 43 3.55 8.61 9.75
C GLN A 43 4.19 8.60 8.36
N ALA A 44 4.29 7.43 7.73
CA ALA A 44 4.81 7.33 6.37
C ALA A 44 3.96 8.19 5.41
N MET A 45 2.64 8.05 5.43
CA MET A 45 1.74 8.84 4.57
C MET A 45 1.91 10.36 4.78
N ALA A 46 2.11 10.81 6.02
CA ALA A 46 2.38 12.20 6.33
C ALA A 46 3.73 12.67 5.75
N GLU A 47 4.77 11.84 5.82
CA GLU A 47 6.09 12.13 5.21
C GLU A 47 6.01 12.21 3.68
N TRP A 48 5.12 11.44 3.05
CA TRP A 48 4.91 11.48 1.60
C TRP A 48 4.05 12.66 1.13
N ALA A 49 3.25 13.27 2.01
CA ALA A 49 2.31 14.33 1.64
C ALA A 49 2.97 15.55 0.94
N PRO A 50 4.14 16.06 1.39
CA PRO A 50 4.82 17.15 0.70
C PRO A 50 5.26 16.80 -0.71
N LEU A 51 5.68 15.55 -0.95
CA LEU A 51 6.05 15.09 -2.29
C LEU A 51 4.81 15.02 -3.18
N ASN A 52 3.70 14.50 -2.67
CA ASN A 52 2.45 14.47 -3.41
C ASN A 52 2.02 15.89 -3.82
N ILE A 53 2.09 16.85 -2.90
CA ILE A 53 1.84 18.28 -3.20
C ILE A 53 2.76 18.76 -4.32
N LYS A 54 4.08 18.54 -4.21
CA LYS A 54 5.03 18.98 -5.24
C LYS A 54 4.72 18.40 -6.62
N LEU A 55 4.26 17.15 -6.68
CA LEU A 55 3.89 16.48 -7.93
C LEU A 55 2.56 17.00 -8.51
N THR A 56 1.62 17.43 -7.65
CA THR A 56 0.27 17.80 -8.06
C THR A 56 -0.01 19.31 -8.10
N GLN A 57 0.86 20.15 -7.50
CA GLN A 57 0.60 21.59 -7.28
C GLN A 57 0.35 22.42 -8.55
N MET A 58 0.77 21.93 -9.72
CA MET A 58 0.58 22.62 -11.00
C MET A 58 -0.68 22.18 -11.75
N PHE A 59 -1.45 21.25 -11.17
CA PHE A 59 -2.70 20.78 -11.73
C PHE A 59 -3.87 21.39 -10.97
N THR A 60 -4.93 21.73 -11.70
CA THR A 60 -6.25 21.96 -11.12
C THR A 60 -6.88 20.63 -10.71
N ASP A 61 -7.87 20.68 -9.81
CA ASP A 61 -8.64 19.49 -9.42
C ASP A 61 -9.28 18.78 -10.62
N SER A 62 -9.72 19.56 -11.62
CA SER A 62 -10.30 19.02 -12.85
C SER A 62 -9.29 18.22 -13.68
N GLU A 63 -8.05 18.70 -13.77
CA GLU A 63 -6.98 18.01 -14.50
C GLU A 63 -6.53 16.77 -13.73
N LEU A 64 -6.41 16.85 -12.39
CA LEU A 64 -6.13 15.68 -11.54
C LEU A 64 -7.21 14.61 -11.67
N ALA A 65 -8.47 14.99 -11.82
CA ALA A 65 -9.55 14.04 -12.07
C ALA A 65 -9.39 13.32 -13.43
N VAL A 66 -8.95 14.03 -14.48
CA VAL A 66 -8.63 13.43 -15.77
C VAL A 66 -7.46 12.46 -15.68
N VAL A 67 -6.36 12.86 -15.02
CA VAL A 67 -5.18 12.01 -14.79
C VAL A 67 -5.57 10.75 -14.00
N SER A 68 -6.34 10.92 -12.92
CA SER A 68 -6.80 9.81 -12.08
C SER A 68 -7.65 8.80 -12.85
N ARG A 69 -8.54 9.30 -13.73
CA ARG A 69 -9.35 8.45 -14.63
C ARG A 69 -8.46 7.70 -15.61
N TRP A 70 -7.51 8.39 -16.25
CA TRP A 70 -6.60 7.76 -17.21
C TRP A 70 -5.74 6.67 -16.55
N LEU A 71 -5.14 6.94 -15.38
CA LEU A 71 -4.36 5.95 -14.62
C LEU A 71 -5.20 4.71 -14.27
N ARG A 72 -6.47 4.91 -13.90
CA ARG A 72 -7.39 3.80 -13.63
C ARG A 72 -7.63 2.96 -14.88
N THR A 73 -7.97 3.60 -16.01
CA THR A 73 -8.20 2.91 -17.29
C THR A 73 -6.98 2.15 -17.76
N VAL A 74 -5.78 2.73 -17.65
CA VAL A 74 -4.52 2.04 -17.99
C VAL A 74 -4.31 0.84 -17.07
N ASN A 75 -4.44 1.02 -15.75
CA ASN A 75 -4.29 -0.08 -14.79
C ASN A 75 -5.28 -1.23 -15.04
N GLU A 76 -6.54 -0.92 -15.35
CA GLU A 76 -7.56 -1.93 -15.70
C GLU A 76 -7.20 -2.68 -16.99
N ARG A 77 -6.70 -1.98 -18.01
CA ARG A 77 -6.30 -2.59 -19.28
C ARG A 77 -5.13 -3.57 -19.14
N TYR A 78 -4.21 -3.31 -18.23
CA TYR A 78 -2.99 -4.11 -18.04
C TYR A 78 -3.01 -5.04 -16.81
N LYS A 79 -4.06 -5.01 -15.99
CA LYS A 79 -4.22 -5.90 -14.82
C LYS A 79 -4.40 -7.39 -15.15
N SER A 80 -4.52 -7.75 -16.42
CA SER A 80 -4.75 -9.13 -16.88
C SER A 80 -3.74 -9.62 -17.92
N SER A 81 -2.57 -8.98 -18.04
CA SER A 81 -1.41 -9.50 -18.79
C SER A 81 -0.32 -9.96 -17.85
#